data_AF-A0A536B1G7-F1
#
_entry.id   AF-A0A536B1G7-F1
#
_cell.length_a   1.000
_cell.length_b   1.000
_cell.length_c   1.000
_cell.angle_alpha   90.00
_cell.angle_beta   90.00
_cell.angle_gamma   90.00
#
_symmetry.space_group_name_H-M   'P 1'
#
loop_
_entity.id
_entity.type
_entity.pdbx_description
1 polymer ?
#
loop_
_entity_poly.entity_id
_entity_poly.type
_entity_poly.pdbx_seq_one_letter_code
_entity_poly.pdbx_strand_id
1 'polypeptide(L)'
;MAKRAEPTEGVWEIHRGKPRPKKSGSRIGSVENLHYNNPYGYKIERVWFDGHVVFATEQGDLEVDPKKIKVAQEYQIVYSARLDRGRKLVSAERVRGQFNIYDSIPGMKKYSPIWQFNYVIVPRDYVANTLRSERACLGSGYEIRRSLDFEN
;
A
#
# COMPACT_ATOMS: atom_id res chain seq x y z
N MET A 1 27.57 29.76 19.41
CA MET A 1 28.30 29.27 18.22
C MET A 1 27.47 28.14 17.60
N ALA A 2 26.99 28.29 16.37
CA ALA A 2 26.22 27.23 15.69
C ALA A 2 27.16 26.09 15.30
N LYS A 3 26.80 24.86 15.66
CA LYS A 3 27.57 23.65 15.33
C LYS A 3 27.57 23.49 13.81
N ARG A 4 28.75 23.41 13.20
CA ARG A 4 28.89 23.19 11.75
C ARG A 4 28.35 21.80 11.45
N ALA A 5 27.39 21.70 10.52
CA ALA A 5 26.83 20.43 10.06
C ALA A 5 27.97 19.46 9.71
N GLU A 6 27.94 18.25 10.27
CA GLU A 6 28.85 17.17 9.86
C GLU A 6 28.67 16.92 8.34
N PRO A 7 29.70 16.51 7.58
CA PRO A 7 29.60 16.21 6.15
C PRO A 7 28.55 15.12 5.80
N THR A 8 28.02 14.46 6.82
CA THR A 8 26.99 13.43 6.83
C THR A 8 25.61 13.96 7.27
N GLU A 9 25.33 15.26 7.16
CA GLU A 9 23.98 15.85 7.26
C GLU A 9 23.46 16.26 5.86
N GLY A 10 22.45 15.53 5.33
CA GLY A 10 21.90 15.62 3.96
C GLY A 10 22.69 15.05 2.74
N VAL A 11 22.09 14.06 2.05
CA VAL A 11 22.29 13.71 0.61
C VAL A 11 23.56 12.89 0.23
N TRP A 12 23.62 11.61 0.63
CA TRP A 12 24.64 10.62 0.22
C TRP A 12 24.04 9.27 -0.17
N GLU A 13 24.81 8.48 -0.91
CA GLU A 13 24.59 7.06 -1.16
C GLU A 13 25.63 6.22 -0.41
N ILE A 14 25.27 5.02 0.05
CA ILE A 14 26.21 4.09 0.68
C ILE A 14 26.39 2.86 -0.22
N HIS A 15 27.63 2.62 -0.64
CA HIS A 15 27.99 1.45 -1.45
C HIS A 15 29.09 0.66 -0.75
N ARG A 16 28.88 -0.64 -0.50
CA ARG A 16 29.84 -1.50 0.21
C ARG A 16 30.34 -0.88 1.53
N GLY A 17 29.43 -0.28 2.31
CA GLY A 17 29.75 0.38 3.59
C GLY A 17 30.45 1.73 3.49
N LYS A 18 30.64 2.30 2.28
CA LYS A 18 31.30 3.61 2.09
C LYS A 18 30.27 4.67 1.65
N PRO A 19 30.05 5.74 2.44
CA PRO A 19 29.25 6.90 2.03
C PRO A 19 29.88 7.63 0.85
N ARG A 20 29.05 8.16 -0.05
CA ARG A 20 29.44 8.94 -1.24
C ARG A 20 28.46 10.09 -1.46
N PRO A 21 28.92 11.27 -1.91
CA PRO A 21 28.01 12.36 -2.28
C PRO A 21 27.01 11.89 -3.35
N LYS A 22 25.70 12.08 -3.10
CA LYS A 22 24.67 11.75 -4.09
C LYS A 22 24.72 12.81 -5.20
N LYS A 23 24.87 12.38 -6.46
CA LYS A 23 24.76 13.29 -7.60
C LYS A 23 23.31 13.81 -7.66
N SER A 24 23.11 15.12 -7.83
CA SER A 24 21.77 15.70 -7.90
C SER A 24 20.95 14.96 -8.97
N GLY A 25 19.81 14.40 -8.55
CA GLY A 25 18.94 13.63 -9.43
C GLY A 25 18.39 14.48 -10.58
N SER A 26 18.04 13.81 -11.68
CA SER A 26 17.24 14.37 -12.77
C SER A 26 15.94 14.99 -12.23
N ARG A 27 15.43 16.02 -12.92
CA ARG A 27 14.11 16.62 -12.62
C ARG A 27 13.07 15.50 -12.50
N ILE A 28 12.25 15.56 -11.45
CA ILE A 28 11.14 14.65 -11.22
C ILE A 28 10.23 14.70 -12.45
N GLY A 29 10.17 13.59 -13.20
CA GLY A 29 9.23 13.41 -14.30
C GLY A 29 7.87 12.93 -13.80
N SER A 30 7.03 12.38 -14.69
CA SER A 30 5.76 11.75 -14.28
C SER A 30 5.92 10.47 -13.47
N VAL A 31 7.15 9.93 -13.41
CA VAL A 31 7.52 8.75 -12.61
C VAL A 31 8.64 9.17 -11.66
N GLU A 32 8.48 8.87 -10.38
CA GLU A 32 9.50 9.14 -9.37
C GLU A 32 10.76 8.30 -9.65
N ASN A 33 11.93 8.93 -9.54
CA ASN A 33 13.22 8.26 -9.71
C ASN A 33 13.60 7.47 -8.44
N LEU A 34 12.89 6.36 -8.19
CA LEU A 34 13.09 5.48 -7.05
C LEU A 34 14.11 4.37 -7.36
N HIS A 35 15.24 4.41 -6.67
CA HIS A 35 16.20 3.29 -6.63
C HIS A 35 16.07 2.56 -5.29
N TYR A 36 15.43 1.40 -5.31
CA TYR A 36 15.29 0.54 -4.14
C TYR A 36 16.10 -0.76 -4.32
N ASN A 37 16.90 -1.13 -3.32
CA ASN A 37 17.54 -2.43 -3.25
C ASN A 37 16.78 -3.32 -2.27
N ASN A 38 16.47 -4.55 -2.67
CA ASN A 38 15.72 -5.51 -1.86
C ASN A 38 16.60 -6.70 -1.44
N PRO A 39 17.61 -6.50 -0.58
CA PRO A 39 18.60 -7.53 -0.28
C PRO A 39 18.01 -8.76 0.43
N TYR A 40 16.86 -8.60 1.09
CA TYR A 40 16.18 -9.66 1.83
C TYR A 40 15.05 -10.33 1.03
N GLY A 41 14.83 -9.94 -0.23
CA GLY A 41 13.80 -10.54 -1.08
C GLY A 41 12.39 -10.32 -0.56
N TYR A 42 12.13 -9.20 0.15
CA TYR A 42 10.78 -8.87 0.62
C TYR A 42 9.80 -8.79 -0.54
N LYS A 43 8.56 -9.21 -0.31
CA LYS A 43 7.49 -9.02 -1.28
C LYS A 43 7.13 -7.53 -1.29
N ILE A 44 7.51 -6.84 -2.37
CA ILE A 44 7.19 -5.43 -2.58
C ILE A 44 6.00 -5.34 -3.52
N GLU A 45 4.93 -4.71 -3.04
CA GLU A 45 3.71 -4.49 -3.79
C GLU A 45 3.60 -3.04 -4.26
N ARG A 46 2.97 -2.84 -5.41
CA ARG A 46 2.50 -1.52 -5.85
C ARG A 46 1.06 -1.38 -5.46
N VAL A 47 0.74 -0.28 -4.81
CA VAL A 47 -0.59 -0.01 -4.24
C VAL A 47 -1.01 1.40 -4.64
N TRP A 48 -2.29 1.60 -4.90
CA TRP A 48 -2.85 2.93 -5.09
C TRP A 48 -3.12 3.61 -3.74
N PHE A 49 -2.74 4.87 -3.64
CA PHE A 49 -3.19 5.77 -2.59
C PHE A 49 -3.52 7.12 -3.23
N ASP A 50 -4.79 7.52 -3.17
CA ASP A 50 -5.31 8.78 -3.71
C ASP A 50 -4.77 9.15 -5.11
N GLY A 51 -4.83 8.20 -6.05
CA GLY A 51 -4.38 8.39 -7.43
C GLY A 51 -2.86 8.28 -7.66
N HIS A 52 -2.08 8.07 -6.60
CA HIS A 52 -0.63 7.88 -6.66
C HIS A 52 -0.27 6.42 -6.40
N VAL A 53 0.80 5.94 -7.03
CA VAL A 53 1.37 4.63 -6.71
C VAL A 53 2.30 4.79 -5.53
N VAL A 54 2.07 4.00 -4.48
CA VAL A 54 2.99 3.82 -3.36
C VAL A 54 3.48 2.37 -3.33
N PHE A 55 4.58 2.14 -2.64
CA PHE A 55 5.16 0.81 -2.47
C PHE A 55 4.95 0.32 -1.05
N ALA A 56 4.51 -0.92 -0.91
CA ALA A 56 4.24 -1.56 0.37
C ALA A 56 5.00 -2.88 0.50
N THR A 57 5.28 -3.27 1.74
CA THR A 57 5.85 -4.59 2.07
C THR A 57 4.85 -5.31 2.94
N GLU A 58 4.55 -6.56 2.61
CA GLU A 58 3.67 -7.43 3.39
C GLU A 58 4.52 -8.44 4.20
N GLN A 59 4.12 -8.65 5.45
CA GLN A 59 4.81 -9.41 6.51
C GLN A 59 3.93 -10.54 7.09
N GLY A 60 2.76 -10.80 6.50
CA GLY A 60 1.89 -11.91 6.83
C GLY A 60 0.57 -11.52 7.50
N ASP A 61 -0.26 -12.55 7.66
CA ASP A 61 -1.56 -12.48 8.33
C ASP A 61 -1.43 -12.24 9.84
N LEU A 62 -2.38 -11.50 10.39
CA LEU A 62 -2.47 -11.21 11.82
C LEU A 62 -3.87 -11.55 12.38
N GLU A 63 -3.88 -12.10 13.59
CA GLU A 63 -5.09 -12.20 14.41
C GLU A 63 -5.22 -10.95 15.29
N VAL A 64 -6.15 -10.07 14.94
CA VAL A 64 -6.38 -8.82 15.69
C VAL A 64 -7.84 -8.63 16.04
N ASP A 65 -8.08 -7.99 17.18
CA ASP A 65 -9.40 -7.46 17.53
C ASP A 65 -9.49 -5.99 17.08
N PRO A 66 -10.20 -5.67 15.99
CA PRO A 66 -10.27 -4.31 15.45
C PRO A 66 -11.01 -3.34 16.38
N LYS A 67 -11.67 -3.83 17.46
CA LYS A 67 -12.25 -2.97 18.49
C LYS A 67 -11.20 -2.45 19.47
N LYS A 68 -10.07 -3.14 19.58
CA LYS A 68 -8.96 -2.81 20.50
C LYS A 68 -7.77 -2.20 19.76
N ILE A 69 -7.57 -2.62 18.51
CA ILE A 69 -6.42 -2.22 17.70
C ILE A 69 -6.90 -1.39 16.53
N LYS A 70 -6.24 -0.25 16.34
CA LYS A 70 -6.47 0.60 15.17
C LYS A 70 -5.99 -0.11 13.91
N VAL A 71 -6.82 -0.13 12.89
CA VAL A 71 -6.51 -0.73 11.58
C VAL A 71 -6.73 0.30 10.48
N ALA A 72 -5.90 0.22 9.44
CA ALA A 72 -6.09 0.92 8.18
C ALA A 72 -6.89 0.02 7.23
N GLN A 73 -7.41 0.58 6.14
CA GLN A 73 -8.24 -0.16 5.21
C GLN A 73 -7.50 -0.37 3.89
N GLU A 74 -7.46 -1.62 3.44
CA GLU A 74 -7.07 -1.98 2.08
C GLU A 74 -8.30 -2.43 1.30
N TYR A 75 -8.45 -1.91 0.08
CA TYR A 75 -9.49 -2.30 -0.85
C TYR A 75 -8.90 -3.11 -2.00
N GLN A 76 -9.49 -4.28 -2.22
CA GLN A 76 -9.09 -5.24 -3.23
C GLN A 76 -10.21 -5.35 -4.26
N ILE A 77 -9.93 -4.95 -5.50
CA ILE A 77 -10.94 -5.02 -6.57
C ILE A 77 -10.98 -6.44 -7.13
N VAL A 78 -12.17 -7.02 -7.12
CA VAL A 78 -12.42 -8.43 -7.46
C VAL A 78 -13.67 -8.57 -8.32
N TYR A 79 -13.74 -9.61 -9.13
CA TYR A 79 -15.00 -9.99 -9.78
C TYR A 79 -15.93 -10.77 -8.83
N SER A 80 -15.36 -11.42 -7.80
CA SER A 80 -16.12 -12.08 -6.75
C SER A 80 -15.28 -12.24 -5.48
N ALA A 81 -15.92 -12.25 -4.31
CA ALA A 81 -15.30 -12.60 -3.03
C ALA A 81 -16.31 -13.30 -2.12
N ARG A 82 -16.06 -14.53 -1.71
CA ARG A 82 -16.89 -15.28 -0.77
C ARG A 82 -16.25 -15.25 0.60
N LEU A 83 -16.98 -14.71 1.58
CA LEU A 83 -16.60 -14.76 2.99
C LEU A 83 -17.37 -15.88 3.71
N ASP A 84 -16.80 -16.42 4.77
CA ASP A 84 -17.50 -17.35 5.67
C ASP A 84 -18.36 -16.62 6.73
N ARG A 85 -18.95 -17.36 7.67
CA ARG A 85 -19.74 -16.79 8.78
C ARG A 85 -18.91 -15.91 9.72
N GLY A 86 -17.61 -16.18 9.84
CA GLY A 86 -16.65 -15.37 10.58
C GLY A 86 -16.15 -14.14 9.81
N ARG A 87 -16.64 -13.94 8.58
CA ARG A 87 -16.15 -12.91 7.63
C ARG A 87 -14.69 -13.10 7.23
N LYS A 88 -14.15 -14.32 7.29
CA LYS A 88 -12.84 -14.65 6.71
C LYS A 88 -13.00 -14.93 5.23
N LEU A 89 -12.03 -14.54 4.41
CA LEU A 89 -12.05 -14.85 2.97
C LEU A 89 -11.92 -16.36 2.76
N VAL A 90 -12.84 -16.92 1.96
CA VAL A 90 -12.76 -18.31 1.51
C VAL A 90 -12.28 -18.42 0.07
N SER A 91 -12.70 -17.49 -0.79
CA SER A 91 -12.28 -17.44 -2.19
C SER A 91 -12.53 -16.07 -2.79
N ALA A 92 -11.60 -15.56 -3.60
CA ALA A 92 -11.79 -14.36 -4.39
C ALA A 92 -11.26 -14.54 -5.81
N GLU A 93 -11.91 -13.88 -6.77
CA GLU A 93 -11.42 -13.80 -8.14
C GLU A 93 -10.91 -12.38 -8.40
N ARG A 94 -9.59 -12.22 -8.51
CA ARG A 94 -8.91 -10.93 -8.66
C ARG A 94 -9.05 -10.38 -10.08
N VAL A 95 -9.19 -9.06 -10.18
CA VAL A 95 -9.03 -8.36 -11.46
C VAL A 95 -7.54 -8.33 -11.82
N ARG A 96 -7.14 -8.99 -12.90
CA ARG A 96 -5.73 -9.06 -13.30
C ARG A 96 -5.15 -7.66 -13.57
N GLY A 97 -3.99 -7.38 -12.99
CA GLY A 97 -3.27 -6.12 -13.20
C GLY A 97 -3.78 -4.93 -12.37
N GLN A 98 -4.84 -5.12 -11.58
CA GLN A 98 -5.28 -4.14 -10.59
C GLN A 98 -4.32 -4.14 -9.38
N PHE A 99 -3.94 -2.95 -8.91
CA PHE A 99 -3.29 -2.78 -7.62
C PHE A 99 -4.30 -2.68 -6.47
N ASN A 100 -3.94 -3.16 -5.29
CA ASN A 100 -4.69 -2.88 -4.07
C ASN A 100 -4.77 -1.36 -3.84
N ILE A 101 -5.70 -0.92 -3.01
CA ILE A 101 -5.91 0.51 -2.75
C ILE A 101 -5.90 0.75 -1.24
N TYR A 102 -4.99 1.58 -0.77
CA TYR A 102 -4.91 1.99 0.63
C TYR A 102 -5.75 3.23 0.92
N ASP A 103 -6.28 3.27 2.13
CA ASP A 103 -7.00 4.41 2.66
C ASP A 103 -6.08 5.45 3.31
N SER A 104 -4.87 5.04 3.70
CA SER A 104 -3.95 5.86 4.48
C SER A 104 -2.49 5.50 4.21
N ILE A 105 -1.56 6.37 4.61
CA ILE A 105 -0.10 6.17 4.52
C ILE A 105 0.57 6.72 5.78
N PRO A 106 1.83 6.32 6.07
CA PRO A 106 2.59 6.88 7.19
C PRO A 106 2.55 8.42 7.23
N GLY A 107 2.36 8.98 8.43
CA GLY A 107 2.20 10.42 8.65
C GLY A 107 0.76 10.90 8.74
N MET A 108 -0.22 10.12 8.26
CA MET A 108 -1.64 10.45 8.45
C MET A 108 -2.13 10.07 9.85
N LYS A 109 -2.98 10.91 10.46
CA LYS A 109 -3.58 10.63 11.78
C LYS A 109 -4.34 9.29 11.80
N LYS A 110 -4.95 8.88 10.69
CA LYS A 110 -5.72 7.62 10.61
C LYS A 110 -4.88 6.38 10.25
N TYR A 111 -3.60 6.55 9.94
CA TYR A 111 -2.73 5.44 9.55
C TYR A 111 -2.59 4.37 10.64
N SER A 112 -2.55 3.12 10.20
CA SER A 112 -2.08 1.96 10.96
C SER A 112 -1.27 1.09 10.00
N PRO A 113 -0.18 0.44 10.45
CA PRO A 113 0.49 -0.57 9.64
C PRO A 113 -0.32 -1.86 9.50
N ILE A 114 -1.41 -2.04 10.27
CA ILE A 114 -2.27 -3.22 10.18
C ILE A 114 -3.43 -2.93 9.24
N TRP A 115 -3.49 -3.64 8.13
CA TRP A 115 -4.47 -3.48 7.06
C TRP A 115 -5.63 -4.44 7.23
N GLN A 116 -6.85 -3.94 7.23
CA GLN A 116 -8.06 -4.75 7.12
C GLN A 116 -8.51 -4.82 5.67
N PHE A 117 -8.81 -6.02 5.20
CA PHE A 117 -9.22 -6.24 3.81
C PHE A 117 -10.70 -5.96 3.56
N ASN A 118 -10.95 -5.27 2.44
CA ASN A 118 -12.26 -4.97 1.91
C ASN A 118 -12.30 -5.35 0.44
N TYR A 119 -13.25 -6.20 0.04
CA TYR A 119 -13.36 -6.68 -1.33
C TYR A 119 -14.41 -5.88 -2.09
N VAL A 120 -13.99 -5.12 -3.10
CA VAL A 120 -14.88 -4.31 -3.95
C VAL A 120 -15.25 -5.12 -5.18
N ILE A 121 -16.51 -5.49 -5.31
CA ILE A 121 -17.01 -6.41 -6.34
C ILE A 121 -17.43 -5.62 -7.57
N VAL A 122 -16.67 -5.76 -8.64
CA VAL A 122 -16.86 -5.04 -9.91
C VAL A 122 -17.43 -5.94 -11.00
N PRO A 123 -18.11 -5.37 -12.02
CA PRO A 123 -18.59 -6.15 -13.16
C PRO A 123 -17.43 -6.65 -14.04
N ARG A 124 -17.73 -7.60 -14.92
CA ARG A 124 -16.73 -8.30 -15.77
C ARG A 124 -16.06 -7.42 -16.82
N ASP A 125 -16.69 -6.32 -17.18
CA ASP A 125 -16.18 -5.30 -18.09
C ASP A 125 -15.35 -4.22 -17.38
N TYR A 126 -15.15 -4.34 -16.07
CA TYR A 126 -14.32 -3.40 -15.31
C TYR A 126 -12.89 -3.36 -15.83
N VAL A 127 -12.39 -2.16 -16.07
CA VAL A 127 -11.01 -1.92 -16.50
C VAL A 127 -10.11 -1.77 -15.28
N ALA A 128 -9.07 -2.61 -15.19
CA ALA A 128 -8.10 -2.58 -14.11
C ALA A 128 -7.49 -1.18 -13.90
N ASN A 129 -7.30 -0.81 -12.63
CA ASN A 129 -6.80 0.49 -12.18
C ASN A 129 -7.71 1.67 -12.55
N THR A 130 -9.03 1.46 -12.69
CA THR A 130 -10.00 2.57 -12.77
C THR A 130 -10.21 3.20 -11.39
N LEU A 131 -10.46 2.38 -10.36
CA LEU A 131 -10.47 2.82 -8.96
C LEU A 131 -9.04 2.90 -8.42
N ARG A 132 -8.71 4.04 -7.81
CA ARG A 132 -7.36 4.36 -7.31
C ARG A 132 -7.34 5.08 -5.95
N SER A 133 -8.46 5.11 -5.23
CA SER A 133 -8.57 5.72 -3.91
C SER A 133 -9.72 5.14 -3.11
N GLU A 134 -9.64 5.19 -1.77
CA GLU A 134 -10.75 4.82 -0.88
C GLU A 134 -12.02 5.57 -1.27
N ARG A 135 -11.93 6.89 -1.50
CA ARG A 135 -13.07 7.70 -1.90
C ARG A 135 -13.72 7.22 -3.19
N ALA A 136 -12.92 6.80 -4.18
CA ALA A 136 -13.45 6.24 -5.42
C ALA A 136 -14.13 4.88 -5.18
N CYS A 137 -13.56 4.02 -4.32
CA CYS A 137 -14.19 2.75 -3.95
C CYS A 137 -15.55 2.98 -3.28
N LEU A 138 -15.60 3.82 -2.24
CA LEU A 138 -16.82 4.11 -1.49
C LEU A 138 -17.87 4.83 -2.33
N GLY A 139 -17.45 5.68 -3.27
CA GLY A 139 -18.35 6.42 -4.17
C GLY A 139 -18.76 5.67 -5.43
N SER A 140 -18.22 4.47 -5.69
CA SER A 140 -18.44 3.73 -6.94
C SER A 140 -19.83 3.11 -7.07
N GLY A 141 -20.52 2.88 -5.94
CA GLY A 141 -21.77 2.12 -5.90
C GLY A 141 -21.60 0.60 -5.99
N TYR A 142 -20.37 0.09 -6.11
CA TYR A 142 -20.10 -1.34 -6.09
C TYR A 142 -20.29 -1.93 -4.69
N GLU A 143 -20.65 -3.21 -4.63
CA GLU A 143 -20.72 -3.94 -3.37
C GLU A 143 -19.33 -4.04 -2.74
N ILE A 144 -19.22 -3.72 -1.44
CA ILE A 144 -17.99 -3.87 -0.67
C ILE A 144 -18.21 -4.89 0.44
N ARG A 145 -17.50 -6.02 0.37
CA ARG A 145 -17.50 -7.03 1.44
C ARG A 145 -16.32 -6.79 2.36
N ARG A 146 -16.63 -6.37 3.59
CA ARG A 146 -15.62 -6.17 4.65
C ARG A 146 -15.31 -7.49 5.36
N SER A 147 -14.05 -7.92 5.33
CA SER A 147 -13.62 -9.13 6.03
C SER A 147 -13.09 -8.85 7.44
N LEU A 148 -12.80 -9.92 8.18
CA LEU A 148 -11.96 -9.90 9.37
C LEU A 148 -10.58 -10.51 9.08
N ASP A 149 -10.11 -10.35 7.85
CA ASP A 149 -8.73 -10.65 7.46
C ASP A 149 -7.89 -9.40 7.68
N PHE A 150 -6.70 -9.59 8.25
CA PHE A 150 -5.79 -8.51 8.59
C PHE A 150 -4.36 -8.92 8.25
N GLU A 151 -3.61 -7.99 7.69
CA GLU A 151 -2.19 -8.16 7.34
C GLU A 151 -1.38 -6.95 7.82
N ASN A 152 -0.06 -7.06 7.79
CA ASN A 152 0.89 -5.96 8.03
C ASN A 152 1.88 -5.85 6.88
#